data_AF-A0A4U9CZX2-F1
#
_entry.id   AF-A0A4U9CZX2-F1
#
_cell.length_a   1.000
_cell.length_b   1.000
_cell.length_c   1.000
_cell.angle_alpha   90.00
_cell.angle_beta   90.00
_cell.angle_gamma   90.00
#
_symmetry.space_group_name_H-M   'P 1'
#
loop_
_entity.id
_entity.type
_entity.pdbx_description
1 polymer ?
#
loop_
_entity_poly.entity_id
_entity_poly.type
_entity_poly.pdbx_seq_one_letter_code
_entity_poly.pdbx_strand_id
1 'polypeptide(L)'
;MGREMARNLAQAGFTVRAFDVVAAAGDALRPYGVDVVSDLSSAIIDADIVISMLPDTPQVEEIVRGAGGLLSSPPRGKLFVDMSTIAPAATRQLSESLATIGVTMLDAPVSGGPVGAKNGNLTIMVGGSAEGLPTQRLICAPWAPRSITLAHPARGRR
;
A
#
# COMPACT_ATOMS: atom_id res chain seq x y z
N MET A 1 11.33 -2.56 -3.51
CA MET A 1 10.33 -1.54 -3.94
C MET A 1 9.88 -0.70 -2.77
N GLY A 2 9.21 -1.28 -1.76
CA GLY A 2 8.61 -0.56 -0.64
C GLY A 2 9.50 0.45 0.07
N ARG A 3 10.78 0.12 0.31
CA ARG A 3 11.76 1.05 0.91
C ARG A 3 11.89 2.37 0.13
N GLU A 4 12.15 2.31 -1.17
CA GLU A 4 12.28 3.52 -1.99
C GLU A 4 10.96 4.29 -2.06
N MET A 5 9.84 3.58 -2.01
CA MET A 5 8.52 4.19 -2.02
C MET A 5 8.23 4.97 -0.73
N ALA A 6 8.43 4.34 0.43
CA ALA A 6 8.26 4.96 1.75
C ALA A 6 9.18 6.18 1.92
N ARG A 7 10.44 6.08 1.45
CA ARG A 7 11.37 7.21 1.44
C ARG A 7 10.78 8.41 0.68
N ASN A 8 10.29 8.18 -0.54
CA ASN A 8 9.76 9.28 -1.36
C ASN A 8 8.51 9.91 -0.75
N LEU A 9 7.65 9.14 -0.06
CA LEU A 9 6.52 9.72 0.69
C LEU A 9 7.00 10.65 1.80
N ALA A 10 7.95 10.21 2.61
CA ALA A 10 8.48 11.02 3.70
C ALA A 10 9.14 12.31 3.16
N GLN A 11 9.91 12.20 2.08
CA GLN A 11 10.53 13.35 1.42
C GLN A 11 9.51 14.30 0.75
N ALA A 12 8.33 13.80 0.37
CA ALA A 12 7.24 14.61 -0.13
C ALA A 12 6.41 15.27 0.99
N GLY A 13 6.79 15.09 2.26
CA GLY A 13 6.16 15.75 3.41
C GLY A 13 5.03 14.95 4.07
N PHE A 14 4.83 13.69 3.69
CA PHE A 14 3.86 12.82 4.38
C PHE A 14 4.44 12.30 5.70
N THR A 15 3.59 12.17 6.72
CA THR A 15 3.92 11.38 7.91
C THR A 15 3.83 9.90 7.57
N VAL A 16 4.97 9.20 7.60
CA VAL A 16 5.05 7.79 7.21
C VAL A 16 5.45 6.95 8.42
N ARG A 17 4.61 5.97 8.76
CA ARG A 17 5.02 4.83 9.58
C ARG A 17 5.32 3.64 8.67
N ALA A 18 6.38 2.91 8.99
CA ALA A 18 6.77 1.72 8.24
C ALA A 18 7.02 0.53 9.17
N PHE A 19 6.59 -0.64 8.71
CA PHE A 19 6.88 -1.93 9.31
C PHE A 19 7.39 -2.88 8.22
N ASP A 20 8.41 -3.67 8.54
CA ASP A 20 8.91 -4.76 7.72
C ASP A 20 9.29 -5.90 8.67
N VAL A 21 8.99 -7.15 8.30
CA VAL A 21 9.38 -8.33 9.09
C VAL A 21 10.91 -8.47 9.17
N VAL A 22 11.63 -7.88 8.21
CA VAL A 22 13.09 -7.74 8.23
C VAL A 22 13.44 -6.38 8.83
N ALA A 23 13.76 -6.36 10.14
CA ALA A 23 14.05 -5.12 10.88
C ALA A 23 15.08 -4.21 10.18
N ALA A 24 16.15 -4.78 9.63
CA ALA A 24 17.18 -4.03 8.90
C ALA A 24 16.64 -3.29 7.66
N ALA A 25 15.60 -3.80 7.00
CA ALA A 25 14.96 -3.12 5.86
C ALA A 25 14.18 -1.89 6.32
N GLY A 26 13.49 -1.99 7.47
CA GLY A 26 12.82 -0.87 8.13
C GLY A 26 13.80 0.18 8.63
N ASP A 27 14.82 -0.23 9.40
CA ASP A 27 15.79 0.69 10.02
C ASP A 27 16.52 1.57 9.01
N ALA A 28 16.75 1.07 7.79
CA ALA A 28 17.31 1.85 6.69
C ALA A 28 16.46 3.07 6.28
N LEU A 29 15.21 3.16 6.71
CA LEU A 29 14.29 4.28 6.45
C LEU A 29 14.37 5.41 7.48
N ARG A 30 14.86 5.14 8.70
CA ARG A 30 14.92 6.12 9.80
C ARG A 30 15.62 7.43 9.42
N PRO A 31 16.76 7.42 8.68
CA PRO A 31 17.44 8.66 8.28
C PRO A 31 16.60 9.57 7.36
N TYR A 32 15.51 9.07 6.79
CA TYR A 32 14.63 9.81 5.89
C TYR A 32 13.36 10.32 6.57
N GLY A 33 13.29 10.27 7.90
CA GLY A 33 12.14 10.77 8.67
C GLY A 33 10.94 9.84 8.68
N VAL A 34 11.12 8.57 8.31
CA VAL A 34 10.10 7.52 8.45
C VAL A 34 10.10 7.01 9.88
N ASP A 35 8.94 6.96 10.51
CA ASP A 35 8.74 6.34 11.81
C ASP A 35 8.65 4.82 11.68
N VAL A 36 9.73 4.12 12.05
CA VAL A 36 9.81 2.66 11.90
C VAL A 36 9.34 2.00 13.20
N VAL A 37 8.21 1.31 13.11
CA VAL A 37 7.53 0.63 14.21
C VAL A 37 7.88 -0.87 14.26
N SER A 38 7.66 -1.49 15.40
CA SER A 38 8.07 -2.88 15.68
C SER A 38 7.06 -3.96 15.26
N ASP A 39 5.82 -3.57 14.94
CA ASP A 39 4.74 -4.50 14.62
C ASP A 39 3.74 -3.90 13.62
N LEU A 40 2.98 -4.79 12.99
CA LEU A 40 2.00 -4.45 11.96
C LEU A 40 0.87 -3.54 12.50
N SER A 41 0.35 -3.83 13.70
CA SER A 41 -0.78 -3.09 14.26
C SER A 41 -0.41 -1.63 14.53
N SER A 42 0.80 -1.39 15.03
CA SER A 42 1.38 -0.06 15.23
C SER A 42 1.56 0.72 13.93
N ALA A 43 1.72 0.04 12.79
CA ALA A 43 1.79 0.71 11.48
C ALA A 43 0.40 1.12 10.97
N ILE A 44 -0.64 0.35 11.33
CA ILE A 44 -2.00 0.51 10.82
C ILE A 44 -2.85 1.47 11.68
N ILE A 45 -2.78 1.36 13.01
CA ILE A 45 -3.69 2.08 13.91
C ILE A 45 -3.61 3.59 13.70
N ASP A 46 -4.72 4.30 13.61
CA ASP A 46 -4.80 5.74 13.30
C ASP A 46 -4.26 6.19 11.94
N ALA A 47 -3.80 5.27 11.08
CA ALA A 47 -3.41 5.62 9.72
C ALA A 47 -4.64 6.09 8.93
N ASP A 48 -4.49 7.16 8.16
CA ASP A 48 -5.50 7.51 7.16
C ASP A 48 -5.52 6.46 6.05
N ILE A 49 -4.34 5.91 5.71
CA ILE A 49 -4.15 5.03 4.56
C ILE A 49 -3.06 4.02 4.87
N VAL A 50 -3.32 2.76 4.55
CA VAL A 50 -2.31 1.69 4.60
C VAL A 50 -1.91 1.31 3.19
N ILE A 51 -0.62 1.18 2.94
CA ILE A 51 -0.06 0.78 1.64
C ILE A 51 0.81 -0.46 1.86
N SER A 52 0.61 -1.50 1.06
CA SER A 52 1.48 -2.68 1.05
C SER A 52 2.31 -2.76 -0.23
N MET A 53 3.54 -3.28 -0.07
CA MET A 53 4.45 -3.57 -1.19
C MET A 53 5.25 -4.83 -0.86
N LEU A 54 4.58 -5.98 -0.93
CA LEU A 54 5.02 -7.28 -0.44
C LEU A 54 5.40 -8.24 -1.57
N PRO A 55 6.12 -9.34 -1.27
CA PRO A 55 6.60 -10.27 -2.29
C PRO A 55 5.49 -10.96 -3.11
N ASP A 56 4.45 -11.48 -2.45
CA ASP A 56 3.36 -12.21 -3.09
C ASP A 56 2.10 -12.27 -2.18
N THR A 57 1.08 -12.96 -2.67
CA THR A 57 -0.24 -13.20 -2.11
C THR A 57 -0.21 -13.63 -0.64
N PRO A 58 0.59 -14.62 -0.20
CA PRO A 58 0.53 -15.07 1.19
C PRO A 58 0.90 -13.97 2.20
N GLN A 59 1.83 -13.08 1.83
CA GLN A 59 2.20 -11.97 2.72
C GLN A 59 1.12 -10.89 2.76
N VAL A 60 0.42 -10.65 1.65
CA VAL A 60 -0.73 -9.73 1.64
C VAL A 60 -1.90 -10.31 2.44
N GLU A 61 -2.15 -11.62 2.32
CA GLU A 61 -3.15 -12.30 3.14
C GLU A 61 -2.82 -12.21 4.63
N GLU A 62 -1.54 -12.36 5.01
CA GLU A 62 -1.11 -12.23 6.40
C GLU A 62 -1.37 -10.83 6.96
N ILE A 63 -1.06 -9.75 6.24
CA ILE A 63 -1.33 -8.40 6.75
C ILE A 63 -2.83 -8.05 6.79
N VAL A 64 -3.67 -8.77 6.03
CA VAL A 64 -5.12 -8.57 6.04
C VAL A 64 -5.79 -9.42 7.13
N ARG A 65 -5.47 -10.71 7.17
CA ARG A 65 -6.17 -11.74 7.98
C ARG A 65 -5.41 -12.17 9.22
N GLY A 66 -4.10 -11.97 9.26
CA GLY A 66 -3.23 -12.37 10.37
C GLY A 66 -3.43 -11.53 11.62
N ALA A 67 -2.67 -11.89 12.67
CA ALA A 67 -2.76 -11.23 13.96
C ALA A 67 -2.33 -9.75 13.86
N GLY A 68 -3.17 -8.84 14.35
CA GLY A 68 -2.92 -7.40 14.23
C GLY A 68 -3.09 -6.85 12.81
N GLY A 69 -3.57 -7.67 11.86
CA GLY A 69 -3.85 -7.28 10.49
C GLY A 69 -5.13 -6.45 10.34
N LEU A 70 -5.37 -5.99 9.12
CA LEU A 70 -6.41 -5.02 8.77
C LEU A 70 -7.83 -5.43 9.19
N LEU A 71 -8.15 -6.73 9.19
CA LEU A 71 -9.47 -7.21 9.64
C LEU A 71 -9.69 -7.01 11.15
N SER A 72 -8.62 -7.11 11.93
CA SER A 72 -8.67 -6.97 13.40
C SER A 72 -8.40 -5.54 13.87
N SER A 73 -7.60 -4.79 13.09
CA SER A 73 -7.12 -3.45 13.41
C SER A 73 -7.26 -2.57 12.17
N PRO A 74 -8.46 -2.11 11.81
CA PRO A 74 -8.65 -1.31 10.60
C PRO A 74 -8.06 0.11 10.74
N PRO A 75 -7.51 0.69 9.65
CA PRO A 75 -7.04 2.07 9.68
C PRO A 75 -8.19 3.07 9.89
N ARG A 76 -7.87 4.24 10.43
CA ARG A 76 -8.84 5.33 10.67
C ARG A 76 -9.54 5.76 9.38
N GLY A 77 -8.77 5.97 8.31
CA GLY A 77 -9.32 6.43 7.03
C GLY A 77 -9.93 5.32 6.19
N LYS A 78 -9.97 4.08 6.70
CA LYS A 78 -10.64 2.93 6.07
C LYS A 78 -10.20 2.66 4.64
N LEU A 79 -8.95 2.98 4.30
CA LEU A 79 -8.38 2.76 2.97
C LEU A 79 -7.12 1.90 3.05
N PHE A 80 -7.13 0.82 2.28
CA PHE A 80 -5.98 -0.05 2.04
C PHE A 80 -5.64 -0.05 0.55
N VAL A 81 -4.38 0.18 0.22
CA VAL A 81 -3.88 0.18 -1.16
C VAL A 81 -2.80 -0.89 -1.30
N ASP A 82 -3.13 -1.99 -1.95
CA ASP A 82 -2.14 -3.03 -2.23
C ASP A 82 -1.40 -2.74 -3.54
N MET A 83 -0.10 -2.48 -3.43
CA MET A 83 0.78 -2.23 -4.57
C MET A 83 1.66 -3.43 -4.93
N SER A 84 1.50 -4.54 -4.21
CA SER A 84 2.22 -5.79 -4.40
C SER A 84 1.87 -6.46 -5.73
N THR A 85 2.57 -7.53 -6.10
CA THR A 85 2.15 -8.38 -7.21
C THR A 85 1.48 -9.64 -6.68
N ILE A 86 0.14 -9.68 -6.65
CA ILE A 86 -0.65 -10.82 -6.13
C ILE A 86 -1.64 -11.37 -7.14
N ALA A 87 -2.20 -12.55 -6.84
CA ALA A 87 -3.21 -13.21 -7.67
C ALA A 87 -4.53 -12.39 -7.70
N PRO A 88 -5.15 -12.16 -8.88
CA PRO A 88 -6.40 -11.40 -8.97
C PRO A 88 -7.56 -11.98 -8.17
N ALA A 89 -7.61 -13.31 -8.01
CA ALA A 89 -8.61 -13.97 -7.18
C ALA A 89 -8.46 -13.62 -5.70
N ALA A 90 -7.21 -13.57 -5.20
CA ALA A 90 -6.94 -13.19 -3.82
C ALA A 90 -7.29 -11.73 -3.58
N THR A 91 -6.94 -10.81 -4.49
CA THR A 91 -7.36 -9.40 -4.43
C THR A 91 -8.87 -9.26 -4.23
N ARG A 92 -9.68 -10.00 -4.99
CA ARG A 92 -11.15 -9.97 -4.88
C ARG A 92 -11.62 -10.47 -3.52
N GLN A 93 -11.14 -11.63 -3.07
CA GLN A 93 -11.53 -12.21 -1.79
C GLN A 93 -11.13 -11.33 -0.59
N LEU A 94 -9.95 -10.70 -0.65
CA LEU A 94 -9.49 -9.78 0.37
C LEU A 94 -10.30 -8.48 0.37
N SER A 95 -10.58 -7.92 -0.81
CA SER A 95 -11.47 -6.77 -0.96
C SER A 95 -12.86 -7.04 -0.38
N GLU A 96 -13.45 -8.20 -0.68
CA GLU A 96 -14.75 -8.60 -0.12
C GLU A 96 -14.69 -8.72 1.41
N SER A 97 -13.62 -9.31 1.95
CA SER A 97 -13.44 -9.46 3.40
C SER A 97 -13.30 -8.09 4.09
N LEU A 98 -12.48 -7.19 3.54
CA LEU A 98 -12.27 -5.84 4.07
C LEU A 98 -13.54 -4.98 3.99
N ALA A 99 -14.35 -5.15 2.95
CA ALA A 99 -15.62 -4.45 2.80
C ALA A 99 -16.59 -4.77 3.95
N THR A 100 -16.56 -5.98 4.53
CA THR A 100 -17.43 -6.35 5.67
C THR A 100 -17.20 -5.50 6.92
N ILE A 101 -16.04 -4.87 7.06
CA ILE A 101 -15.69 -3.97 8.16
C ILE A 101 -15.52 -2.51 7.72
N GLY A 102 -16.03 -2.20 6.52
CA GLY A 102 -16.04 -0.87 5.92
C GLY A 102 -14.66 -0.39 5.45
N VAL A 103 -13.68 -1.28 5.24
CA VAL A 103 -12.38 -0.90 4.67
C VAL A 103 -12.42 -1.06 3.15
N THR A 104 -12.14 0.02 2.42
CA THR A 104 -12.00 0.00 0.97
C THR A 104 -10.59 -0.49 0.60
N MET A 105 -10.53 -1.49 -0.28
CA MET A 105 -9.28 -1.95 -0.89
C MET A 105 -9.13 -1.38 -2.31
N LEU A 106 -7.96 -0.85 -2.62
CA LEU A 106 -7.51 -0.54 -3.98
C LEU A 106 -6.39 -1.51 -4.37
N ASP A 107 -6.51 -2.06 -5.58
CA ASP A 107 -5.49 -2.87 -6.22
C ASP A 107 -4.65 -1.98 -7.13
N ALA A 108 -3.40 -1.71 -6.76
CA ALA A 108 -2.55 -0.71 -7.39
C ALA A 108 -1.15 -1.22 -7.75
N PRO A 109 -1.00 -2.36 -8.46
CA PRO A 109 0.32 -2.89 -8.84
C PRO A 109 1.16 -1.89 -9.62
N VAL A 110 2.47 -2.04 -9.47
CA VAL A 110 3.45 -1.12 -10.04
C VAL A 110 4.43 -1.78 -10.99
N SER A 111 4.88 -1.02 -11.98
CA SER A 111 5.97 -1.38 -12.89
C SER A 111 7.04 -0.28 -12.91
N GLY A 112 8.29 -0.63 -13.26
CA GLY A 112 9.45 0.29 -13.28
C GLY A 112 10.60 -0.11 -12.34
N GLY A 113 10.38 -1.12 -11.49
CA GLY A 113 11.42 -1.71 -10.64
C GLY A 113 12.01 -0.74 -9.60
N PRO A 114 13.05 -1.18 -8.85
CA PRO A 114 13.60 -0.39 -7.74
C PRO A 114 14.16 0.96 -8.17
N VAL A 115 14.70 1.05 -9.39
CA VAL A 115 15.20 2.30 -9.97
C VAL A 115 14.04 3.27 -10.23
N GLY A 116 12.94 2.79 -10.83
CA GLY A 116 11.74 3.59 -11.02
C GLY A 116 11.15 4.08 -9.69
N ALA A 117 11.11 3.23 -8.67
CA ALA A 117 10.65 3.61 -7.33
C ALA A 117 11.54 4.70 -6.72
N LYS A 118 12.87 4.52 -6.77
CA LYS A 118 13.84 5.51 -6.28
C LYS A 118 13.69 6.86 -6.95
N ASN A 119 13.42 6.88 -8.25
CA ASN A 119 13.35 8.10 -9.05
C ASN A 119 11.93 8.72 -9.12
N GLY A 120 10.94 8.11 -8.46
CA GLY A 120 9.55 8.58 -8.51
C GLY A 120 8.94 8.48 -9.91
N ASN A 121 9.28 7.42 -10.65
CA ASN A 121 8.87 7.20 -12.03
C ASN A 121 8.32 5.78 -12.26
N LEU A 122 7.40 5.36 -11.39
CA LEU A 122 6.64 4.13 -11.52
C LEU A 122 5.44 4.32 -12.44
N THR A 123 5.05 3.24 -13.09
CA THR A 123 3.72 3.11 -13.69
C THR A 123 2.83 2.41 -12.70
N ILE A 124 1.69 3.00 -12.36
CA ILE A 124 0.74 2.45 -11.38
C ILE A 124 -0.58 2.18 -12.08
N MET A 125 -1.05 0.94 -12.01
CA MET A 125 -2.34 0.52 -12.56
C MET A 125 -3.31 0.33 -11.40
N VAL A 126 -4.35 1.15 -11.30
CA VAL A 126 -5.25 1.15 -10.14
C VAL A 126 -6.63 0.61 -10.53
N GLY A 127 -7.07 -0.48 -9.90
CA GLY A 127 -8.46 -0.91 -9.89
C GLY A 127 -9.03 -0.92 -8.48
N GLY A 128 -10.35 -0.76 -8.35
CA GLY A 128 -11.05 -0.78 -7.07
C GLY A 128 -12.26 0.15 -7.06
N SER A 129 -12.91 0.28 -5.89
CA SER A 129 -14.09 1.14 -5.72
C SER A 129 -13.82 2.58 -6.13
N ALA A 130 -14.81 3.23 -6.75
CA ALA A 130 -14.75 4.63 -7.16
C ALA A 130 -14.50 5.59 -5.99
N GLU A 131 -14.89 5.21 -4.77
CA GLU A 131 -14.73 6.01 -3.55
C GLU A 131 -13.27 6.23 -3.16
N GLY A 132 -12.37 5.28 -3.46
CA GLY A 132 -10.93 5.40 -3.16
C GLY A 132 -10.12 6.14 -4.22
N LEU A 133 -10.67 6.34 -5.42
CA LEU A 133 -9.96 6.90 -6.57
C LEU A 133 -9.50 8.37 -6.41
N PRO A 134 -10.26 9.28 -5.76
CA PRO A 134 -9.81 10.66 -5.57
C PRO A 134 -8.56 10.73 -4.67
N THR A 135 -8.58 9.97 -3.57
CA THR A 135 -7.50 9.88 -2.58
C THR A 135 -6.24 9.26 -3.19
N GLN A 136 -6.41 8.25 -4.05
CA GLN A 136 -5.31 7.58 -4.75
C GLN A 136 -4.40 8.54 -5.53
N ARG A 137 -4.95 9.51 -6.27
CA ARG A 137 -4.14 10.41 -7.10
C ARG A 137 -3.14 11.22 -6.29
N LEU A 138 -3.53 11.64 -5.08
CA LEU A 138 -2.68 12.43 -4.18
C LEU A 138 -1.49 11.60 -3.66
N ILE A 139 -1.72 10.33 -3.34
CA ILE A 139 -0.71 9.47 -2.71
C ILE A 139 0.23 8.85 -3.73
N CYS A 140 -0.27 8.61 -4.94
CA CYS A 140 0.55 8.07 -6.01
C CYS A 140 1.43 9.13 -6.68
N ALA A 141 1.11 10.43 -6.52
CA ALA A 141 1.85 11.52 -7.15
C ALA A 141 3.37 11.53 -6.88
N PRO A 142 3.87 11.21 -5.67
CA PRO A 142 5.31 11.11 -5.40
C PRO A 142 6.04 9.99 -6.17
N TRP A 143 5.31 9.02 -6.74
CA TRP A 143 5.90 7.93 -7.52
C TRP A 143 5.51 7.89 -8.98
N ALA A 144 4.39 8.51 -9.35
CA ALA A 144 3.84 8.46 -10.69
C ALA A 144 3.15 9.79 -11.04
N PRO A 145 3.88 10.92 -11.07
CA PRO A 145 3.29 12.23 -11.32
C PRO A 145 2.67 12.36 -12.73
N ARG A 146 2.96 11.42 -13.64
CA ARG A 146 2.53 11.44 -15.05
C ARG A 146 1.88 10.13 -15.55
N SER A 147 1.81 9.08 -14.73
CA SER A 147 1.56 7.70 -15.19
C SER A 147 0.71 6.89 -14.21
N ILE A 148 -0.49 7.39 -13.92
CA ILE A 148 -1.54 6.66 -13.19
C ILE A 148 -2.58 6.20 -14.21
N THR A 149 -2.69 4.88 -14.40
CA THR A 149 -3.73 4.29 -15.25
C THR A 149 -4.86 3.80 -14.35
N LEU A 150 -6.04 4.41 -14.50
CA LEU A 150 -7.26 3.93 -13.86
C LEU A 150 -7.78 2.72 -14.66
N ALA A 151 -7.72 1.55 -14.03
CA ALA A 151 -8.33 0.34 -14.52
C ALA A 151 -9.78 0.26 -13.99
N HIS A 152 -10.66 -0.43 -14.72
CA HIS A 152 -12.08 -0.55 -14.34
C HIS A 152 -12.21 -1.03 -12.88
N PRO A 153 -13.24 -0.62 -12.11
CA PRO A 153 -13.43 -1.04 -10.71
C PRO A 153 -13.39 -2.55 -10.44
N ALA A 154 -13.47 -3.38 -11.48
CA ALA A 154 -13.41 -4.85 -11.43
C ALA A 154 -12.13 -5.46 -12.07
N ARG A 155 -11.19 -4.64 -12.56
CA ARG A 155 -10.05 -5.07 -13.38
C ARG A 155 -8.77 -4.27 -13.07
N GLY A 156 -8.31 -4.27 -11.81
CA GLY A 156 -6.98 -3.72 -11.45
C GLY A 156 -5.81 -4.48 -12.10
N ARG A 157 -6.03 -5.77 -12.39
CA ARG A 157 -5.12 -6.66 -13.10
C ARG A 157 -5.90 -7.37 -14.22
N ARG A 158 -5.29 -7.51 -15.40
CA ARG A 158 -5.79 -8.42 -16.45
C ARG A 158 -5.35 -9.83 -16.14
#